data_AF-A0A927RWH2-F1
#
_entry.id   AF-A0A927RWH2-F1
#
_cell.length_a   1.000
_cell.length_b   1.000
_cell.length_c   1.000
_cell.angle_alpha   90.00
_cell.angle_beta   90.00
_cell.angle_gamma   90.00
#
_symmetry.space_group_name_H-M   'P 1'
#
loop_
_entity.id
_entity.type
_entity.pdbx_description
1 polymer ?
#
loop_
_entity_poly.entity_id
_entity_poly.type
_entity_poly.pdbx_seq_one_letter_code
_entity_poly.pdbx_strand_id
1 'polypeptide(L)'
;MTYGVKVIYTYSIGSSGRKFYEQSILSVKADSFDAAYEKAERYAHSCCFDYKNPAGECVRMDGFELLDCFLTFDEEDDVQELYSCFIRNNTPLDEAAYYAAITDQCGEDEMDSLRNSEFNSKA
;
A
#
# COMPACT_ATOMS: atom_id res chain seq x y z
N MET A 1 5.57 -1.58 21.51
CA MET A 1 5.76 -0.33 20.73
C MET A 1 4.86 -0.40 19.50
N THR A 2 4.58 0.72 18.86
CA THR A 2 3.85 0.74 17.58
C THR A 2 4.83 1.01 16.45
N TYR A 3 4.72 0.23 15.39
CA TYR A 3 5.55 0.30 14.20
C TYR A 3 4.67 0.61 13.00
N GLY A 4 5.14 1.45 12.09
CA GLY A 4 4.59 1.62 10.76
C GLY A 4 5.31 0.65 9.83
N VAL A 5 4.58 -0.24 9.16
CA VAL A 5 5.14 -1.16 8.16
C VAL A 5 4.61 -0.77 6.79
N LYS A 6 5.52 -0.32 5.91
CA LYS A 6 5.19 0.06 4.54
C LYS A 6 5.08 -1.20 3.67
N VAL A 7 3.93 -1.35 3.00
CA VAL A 7 3.63 -2.45 2.09
C VAL A 7 3.18 -1.90 0.74
N ILE A 8 3.61 -2.55 -0.34
CA ILE A 8 3.04 -2.35 -1.67
C ILE A 8 2.22 -3.58 -2.04
N TYR A 9 0.95 -3.38 -2.36
CA TYR A 9 0.08 -4.41 -2.96
C TYR A 9 0.02 -4.21 -4.47
N THR A 10 0.03 -5.31 -5.22
CA THR A 10 -0.16 -5.30 -6.67
C THR A 10 -1.54 -5.85 -7.01
N TYR A 11 -2.28 -5.13 -7.84
CA TYR A 11 -3.62 -5.50 -8.29
C TYR A 11 -3.70 -5.58 -9.82
N SER A 12 -4.60 -6.41 -10.32
CA SER A 12 -5.03 -6.40 -11.71
C SER A 12 -6.56 -6.49 -11.81
N ILE A 13 -7.14 -5.80 -12.79
CA ILE A 13 -8.59 -5.76 -13.02
C ILE A 13 -8.95 -6.42 -14.36
N GLY A 14 -9.84 -7.40 -14.30
CA GLY A 14 -10.41 -8.07 -15.47
C GLY A 14 -9.34 -8.74 -16.35
N SER A 15 -9.57 -8.74 -17.66
CA SER A 15 -8.62 -9.25 -18.66
C SER A 15 -7.76 -8.16 -19.29
N SER A 16 -7.82 -6.92 -18.77
CA SER A 16 -7.16 -5.76 -19.37
C SER A 16 -5.63 -5.84 -19.32
N GLY A 17 -5.09 -6.64 -18.39
CA GLY A 17 -3.65 -6.72 -18.10
C GLY A 17 -3.09 -5.45 -17.43
N ARG A 18 -3.92 -4.43 -17.15
CA ARG A 18 -3.52 -3.23 -16.44
C ARG A 18 -3.24 -3.59 -14.98
N LYS A 19 -2.07 -3.15 -14.50
CA LYS A 19 -1.66 -3.31 -13.10
C LYS A 19 -1.83 -2.01 -12.35
N PHE A 20 -2.21 -2.14 -11.08
CA PHE A 20 -2.30 -1.07 -10.12
C PHE A 20 -1.45 -1.41 -8.90
N TYR A 21 -0.89 -0.40 -8.26
CA TYR A 21 -0.03 -0.56 -7.11
C TYR A 21 -0.55 0.33 -5.99
N GLU A 22 -0.79 -0.26 -4.83
CA GLU A 22 -1.23 0.46 -3.65
C GLU A 22 -0.10 0.47 -2.63
N GLN A 23 0.31 1.67 -2.24
CA GLN A 23 1.21 1.85 -1.11
C GLN A 23 0.39 2.07 0.15
N SER A 24 0.56 1.20 1.14
CA SER A 24 -0.11 1.27 2.44
C SER A 24 0.90 1.26 3.58
N ILE A 25 0.57 1.91 4.69
CA ILE A 25 1.33 1.87 5.94
C ILE A 25 0.45 1.18 6.99
N LEU A 26 0.89 0.02 7.45
CA LEU A 26 0.21 -0.76 8.48
C LEU A 26 0.70 -0.30 9.85
N SER A 27 -0.22 0.02 10.76
CA SER A 27 0.11 0.24 12.17
C SER A 27 0.15 -1.09 12.90
N VAL A 28 1.32 -1.48 13.41
CA VAL A 28 1.58 -2.80 13.99
C VAL A 28 2.13 -2.66 15.40
N LYS A 29 1.38 -3.18 16.38
CA LYS A 29 1.88 -3.32 17.75
C LYS A 29 2.78 -4.55 17.85
N ALA A 30 4.04 -4.35 18.22
CA ALA A 30 5.03 -5.41 18.38
C ALA A 30 6.12 -5.06 19.41
N ASP A 31 6.98 -6.04 19.71
CA ASP A 31 8.08 -5.90 20.67
C ASP A 31 9.44 -5.70 19.97
N SER A 32 9.50 -5.84 18.65
CA SER A 32 10.68 -5.60 17.82
C SER A 32 10.30 -5.30 16.36
N PHE A 33 11.24 -4.78 15.58
CA PHE A 33 11.09 -4.59 14.13
C PHE A 33 10.78 -5.91 13.41
N ASP A 34 11.50 -6.99 13.73
CA ASP A 34 11.29 -8.32 13.13
C ASP A 34 9.87 -8.84 13.42
N ALA A 35 9.41 -8.69 14.67
CA ALA A 35 8.07 -9.09 15.06
C ALA A 35 6.98 -8.25 14.38
N ALA A 36 7.26 -6.97 14.11
CA ALA A 36 6.37 -6.10 13.34
C ALA A 36 6.29 -6.54 11.87
N TYR A 37 7.44 -6.81 11.24
CA TYR A 37 7.54 -7.34 9.88
C TYR A 37 6.76 -8.64 9.72
N GLU A 38 6.98 -9.62 10.59
CA GLU A 38 6.26 -10.90 10.52
C GLU A 38 4.74 -10.74 10.69
N LYS A 39 4.30 -9.83 11.58
CA LYS A 39 2.87 -9.54 11.75
C LYS A 39 2.28 -8.89 10.50
N ALA A 40 2.98 -7.91 9.93
CA ALA A 40 2.56 -7.23 8.71
C ALA A 40 2.51 -8.18 7.52
N GLU A 41 3.50 -9.07 7.37
CA GLU A 41 3.53 -10.08 6.31
C GLU A 41 2.34 -11.03 6.41
N ARG A 42 2.07 -11.57 7.62
CA ARG A 42 0.90 -12.42 7.84
C ARG A 42 -0.41 -11.70 7.52
N TYR A 43 -0.55 -10.45 7.93
CA TYR A 43 -1.72 -9.63 7.62
C TYR A 43 -1.86 -9.42 6.10
N ALA A 44 -0.80 -8.96 5.43
CA ALA A 44 -0.79 -8.72 4.00
C ALA A 44 -1.14 -9.98 3.20
N HIS A 45 -0.60 -11.14 3.61
CA HIS A 45 -0.96 -12.42 3.01
C HIS A 45 -2.43 -12.79 3.23
N SER A 46 -3.01 -12.48 4.38
CA SER A 46 -4.45 -12.72 4.63
C SER A 46 -5.37 -11.82 3.79
N CYS A 47 -4.85 -10.69 3.33
CA CYS A 47 -5.57 -9.76 2.45
C CYS A 47 -5.46 -10.13 0.98
N CYS A 48 -4.52 -11.00 0.57
CA CYS A 48 -4.38 -11.44 -0.81
C CYS A 48 -5.46 -12.45 -1.21
N PHE A 49 -6.59 -11.93 -1.66
CA PHE A 49 -7.67 -12.72 -2.24
C PHE A 49 -8.31 -11.98 -3.42
N ASP A 50 -8.91 -12.74 -4.33
CA ASP A 50 -9.64 -12.20 -5.47
C ASP A 50 -11.06 -11.84 -5.04
N TYR A 51 -11.59 -10.74 -5.58
CA TYR A 51 -12.95 -10.29 -5.29
C TYR A 51 -13.60 -9.62 -6.49
N LYS A 52 -14.90 -9.33 -6.35
CA LYS A 52 -15.66 -8.55 -7.32
C LYS A 52 -15.76 -7.10 -6.86
N ASN A 53 -15.42 -6.17 -7.75
CA ASN A 53 -15.64 -4.75 -7.53
C ASN A 53 -17.13 -4.38 -7.78
N PRO A 54 -17.55 -3.13 -7.48
CA PRO A 54 -18.93 -2.68 -7.72
C PRO A 54 -19.40 -2.81 -9.18
N ALA A 55 -18.48 -2.78 -10.15
CA ALA A 55 -18.76 -2.99 -11.57
C ALA A 55 -18.89 -4.48 -11.97
N GLY A 56 -18.68 -5.42 -11.04
CA GLY A 56 -18.74 -6.86 -11.30
C GLY A 56 -17.47 -7.45 -11.93
N GLU A 57 -16.41 -6.66 -12.08
CA GLU A 57 -15.12 -7.08 -12.59
C GLU A 57 -14.36 -7.88 -11.54
N CYS A 58 -13.52 -8.81 -11.98
CA CYS A 58 -12.63 -9.53 -11.08
C CYS A 58 -11.42 -8.64 -10.77
N VAL A 59 -11.25 -8.27 -9.51
CA VAL A 59 -10.02 -7.67 -9.01
C VAL A 59 -9.19 -8.79 -8.40
N ARG A 60 -7.96 -8.94 -8.89
CA ARG A 60 -6.99 -9.91 -8.41
C ARG A 60 -5.90 -9.19 -7.65
N MET A 61 -5.60 -9.66 -6.44
CA MET A 61 -4.40 -9.27 -5.71
C MET A 61 -3.26 -10.19 -6.12
N ASP A 62 -2.40 -9.69 -7.00
CA ASP A 62 -1.29 -10.46 -7.59
C ASP A 62 -0.19 -10.77 -6.57
N GLY A 63 -0.04 -9.93 -5.54
CA GLY A 63 0.92 -10.13 -4.47
C GLY A 63 1.17 -8.86 -3.66
N PHE A 64 2.16 -8.93 -2.77
CA PHE A 64 2.59 -7.81 -1.95
C PHE A 64 4.10 -7.87 -1.68
N GLU A 65 4.68 -6.73 -1.31
CA GLU A 65 6.06 -6.58 -0.88
C GLU A 65 6.14 -5.64 0.32
N LEU A 66 6.89 -6.00 1.37
CA LEU A 66 7.16 -5.13 2.50
C LEU A 66 8.42 -4.33 2.21
N LEU A 67 8.32 -3.01 2.25
CA LEU A 67 9.40 -2.11 1.83
C LEU A 67 10.16 -1.49 2.97
N ASP A 68 9.49 -1.22 4.09
CA ASP A 68 10.09 -0.48 5.21
C ASP A 68 9.34 -0.76 6.52
N CYS A 69 10.02 -0.58 7.64
CA CYS A 69 9.46 -0.65 8.98
C CYS A 69 10.12 0.40 9.87
N PHE A 70 9.32 1.26 10.48
CA PHE A 70 9.77 2.38 11.29
C PHE A 70 8.95 2.47 12.58
N LEU A 71 9.51 3.09 13.61
CA LEU A 71 8.79 3.35 14.86
C LEU A 71 7.81 4.50 14.65
N THR A 72 6.57 4.31 15.07
CA THR A 72 5.62 5.42 15.21
C THR A 72 5.69 5.87 16.67
N PHE A 73 6.00 7.15 16.89
CA PHE A 73 6.06 7.73 18.23
C PHE A 73 4.64 7.98 18.76
N ASP A 74 4.48 7.93 20.08
CA ASP A 74 3.21 8.19 20.77
C ASP A 74 3.09 9.66 21.24
N GLU A 75 3.97 10.56 20.82
CA GLU A 75 4.07 11.94 21.37
C GLU A 75 3.24 12.98 20.61
N GLU A 76 2.58 13.87 21.36
CA GLU A 76 1.74 14.98 20.91
C GLU A 76 2.58 16.24 20.63
N ASP A 77 3.39 16.25 19.57
CA ASP A 77 3.89 17.52 19.01
C ASP A 77 2.91 18.08 17.96
N ASP A 78 2.90 19.41 17.77
CA ASP A 78 2.00 20.11 16.81
C ASP A 78 2.16 19.59 15.37
N VAL A 79 3.40 19.27 14.97
CA VAL A 79 3.72 18.59 13.71
C VAL A 79 4.87 17.60 13.94
N GLN A 80 4.65 16.33 13.58
CA GLN A 80 5.67 15.28 13.65
C GLN A 80 5.80 14.56 12.30
N GLU A 81 7.04 14.40 11.81
CA GLU A 81 7.30 13.58 10.63
C GLU A 81 7.19 12.09 11.01
N LEU A 82 6.15 11.43 10.50
CA LEU A 82 5.91 10.00 10.74
C LEU A 82 6.60 9.11 9.72
N TYR A 83 6.89 9.63 8.52
CA TYR A 83 7.47 8.87 7.42
C TYR A 83 8.22 9.80 6.45
N SER A 84 9.43 9.40 6.07
CA SER A 84 10.23 10.07 5.04
C SER A 84 10.86 9.04 4.11
N CYS A 85 10.93 9.34 2.81
CA CYS A 85 11.50 8.43 1.82
C CYS A 85 12.31 9.18 0.78
N PHE A 86 13.57 8.81 0.63
CA PHE A 86 14.39 9.25 -0.48
C PHE A 86 14.19 8.30 -1.66
N ILE A 87 13.58 8.80 -2.74
CA ILE A 87 13.35 8.02 -3.95
C ILE A 87 14.40 8.40 -5.00
N ARG A 88 15.11 7.40 -5.52
CA ARG A 88 16.05 7.56 -6.63
C ARG A 88 15.35 7.21 -7.94
N ASN A 89 15.51 8.05 -8.97
CA ASN A 89 15.10 7.70 -10.32
C ASN A 89 16.05 6.62 -10.89
N ASN A 90 15.60 5.36 -10.85
CA ASN A 90 16.28 4.21 -11.46
C ASN A 90 15.66 3.83 -12.82
N THR A 91 14.87 4.72 -13.41
CA THR A 91 14.16 4.50 -14.67
C THR A 91 14.83 5.30 -15.80
N PRO A 92 14.54 5.01 -17.07
CA PRO A 92 15.00 5.85 -18.18
C PRO A 92 14.20 7.16 -18.35
N LEU A 93 13.21 7.44 -17.48
CA LEU A 93 12.39 8.65 -17.56
C LEU A 93 13.22 9.89 -17.21
N ASP A 94 12.92 11.01 -17.88
CA ASP A 94 13.43 12.32 -17.47
C ASP A 94 12.80 12.79 -16.15
N GLU A 95 13.26 13.92 -15.62
CA GLU A 95 12.81 14.46 -14.34
C GLU A 95 11.30 14.71 -14.30
N ALA A 96 10.74 15.31 -15.34
CA ALA A 96 9.31 15.66 -15.38
C ALA A 96 8.43 14.42 -15.51
N ALA A 97 8.80 13.48 -16.37
CA ALA A 97 8.09 12.22 -16.55
C ALA A 97 8.19 11.32 -15.32
N TYR A 98 9.35 11.28 -14.66
CA TYR A 98 9.53 10.55 -13.41
C TYR A 98 8.70 11.16 -12.29
N TYR A 99 8.73 12.49 -12.14
CA TYR A 99 7.93 13.20 -11.14
C TYR A 99 6.43 12.95 -11.36
N ALA A 100 5.97 13.04 -12.61
CA ALA A 100 4.60 12.69 -12.96
C ALA A 100 4.28 11.23 -12.56
N ALA A 101 5.14 10.27 -12.90
CA ALA A 101 4.89 8.86 -12.58
C ALA A 101 4.78 8.55 -11.07
N ILE A 102 5.51 9.26 -10.21
CA ILE A 102 5.44 9.04 -8.75
C ILE A 102 4.36 9.88 -8.05
N THR A 103 3.82 10.91 -8.72
CA THR A 103 2.77 11.79 -8.19
C THR A 103 1.39 11.53 -8.77
N ASP A 104 1.30 10.85 -9.91
CA ASP A 104 0.06 10.47 -10.57
C ASP A 104 -0.63 9.32 -9.81
N GLN A 105 -1.49 9.69 -8.86
CA GLN A 105 -2.27 8.76 -8.05
C GLN A 105 -3.60 8.43 -8.73
N CYS A 106 -4.14 7.24 -8.42
CA CYS A 106 -5.46 6.84 -8.90
C CYS A 106 -6.54 7.86 -8.48
N GLY A 107 -7.44 8.19 -9.41
CA GLY A 107 -8.61 9.02 -9.13
C GLY A 107 -9.66 8.30 -8.28
N GLU A 108 -10.68 9.03 -7.81
CA GLU A 108 -11.77 8.48 -6.99
C GLU A 108 -12.47 7.28 -7.66
N ASP A 109 -12.79 7.38 -8.94
CA ASP A 109 -13.46 6.32 -9.71
C ASP A 109 -12.59 5.05 -9.85
N GLU A 110 -11.27 5.23 -10.03
CA GLU A 110 -10.33 4.11 -10.08
C GLU A 110 -10.20 3.46 -8.70
N MET A 111 -10.19 4.27 -7.64
CA MET A 111 -10.15 3.78 -6.26
C MET A 111 -11.42 3.03 -5.86
N ASP A 112 -12.62 3.46 -6.27
CA ASP A 112 -13.88 2.74 -6.03
C ASP A 112 -13.94 1.42 -6.81
N SER A 113 -13.37 1.42 -8.02
CA SER A 113 -13.23 0.21 -8.84
C SER A 113 -12.22 -0.78 -8.28
N LEU A 114 -11.22 -0.30 -7.54
CA LEU A 114 -10.24 -1.13 -6.85
C LEU A 114 -10.79 -1.61 -5.51
N ARG A 115 -11.22 -0.72 -4.61
CA ARG A 115 -11.65 -1.06 -3.26
C ARG A 115 -13.17 -1.12 -3.16
N ASN A 116 -13.72 -2.29 -2.85
CA ASN A 116 -15.15 -2.41 -2.54
C ASN A 116 -15.46 -2.05 -1.07
N SER A 117 -16.74 -1.83 -0.74
CA SER A 117 -17.20 -1.52 0.62
C SER A 117 -16.86 -2.60 1.65
N GLU A 118 -16.81 -3.87 1.23
CA GLU A 118 -16.42 -4.98 2.11
C GLU A 118 -14.94 -4.94 2.49
N PHE A 119 -14.05 -4.44 1.62
CA PHE A 119 -12.63 -4.25 1.91
C PHE A 119 -12.41 -3.27 3.06
N ASN A 120 -13.15 -2.15 3.07
CA ASN A 120 -13.10 -1.17 4.15
C ASN A 120 -13.71 -1.69 5.48
N SER A 121 -14.57 -2.72 5.41
CA SER A 121 -15.20 -3.33 6.60
C SER A 121 -14.37 -4.40 7.30
N LYS A 122 -13.24 -4.81 6.70
CA LYS A 122 -12.27 -5.75 7.29
C LYS A 122 -11.13 -5.06 8.06
N ALA A 123 -11.12 -3.72 8.09
CA ALA A 123 -10.19 -2.89 8.84
C ALA A 123 -10.71 -2.57 10.26
#